data_AF-A0A662VZJ7-F1
#
_entry.id   AF-A0A662VZJ7-F1
#
_cell.length_a   1.000
_cell.length_b   1.000
_cell.length_c   1.000
_cell.angle_alpha   90.00
_cell.angle_beta   90.00
_cell.angle_gamma   90.00
#
_symmetry.space_group_name_H-M   'P 1'
#
loop_
_entity.id
_entity.type
_entity.pdbx_description
1 polymer ?
#
loop_
_entity_poly.entity_id
_entity_poly.type
_entity_poly.pdbx_seq_one_letter_code
_entity_poly.pdbx_strand_id
1 'polypeptide(L)'
;MFVFISFYPHRVFGVAVATKIIETGEIQHLNQKEIKINKKFLFKLGSFCTAPAAGPRDDKGEREVEGMRSPCEEIRKEVEVVNLTPHKIVLCGEDSEPLVEIPPSGSVLRLREEVEDTGERLAGVPIVQKRFVGLEGFELPQRTENVVFIVSLPVAQYLAGRPDIVAPDTGPDSAVRDSQGRIIGIKRFMRFGD
;
A
#
# COMPACT_ATOMS: atom_id res chain seq x y z
N MET A 1 -31.92 17.74 -26.35
CA MET A 1 -32.51 16.72 -27.24
C MET A 1 -32.18 15.36 -26.63
N PHE A 2 -33.21 14.63 -26.20
CA PHE A 2 -33.08 13.40 -25.40
C PHE A 2 -32.58 12.22 -26.24
N VAL A 3 -31.70 11.39 -25.67
CA VAL A 3 -31.40 10.05 -26.21
C VAL A 3 -31.51 9.04 -25.07
N PHE A 4 -32.50 8.16 -25.18
CA PHE A 4 -32.69 6.98 -24.34
C PHE A 4 -31.70 5.88 -24.76
N ILE A 5 -31.09 5.19 -23.79
CA ILE A 5 -30.39 3.93 -24.05
C ILE A 5 -30.90 2.88 -23.06
N SER A 6 -31.66 1.92 -23.59
CA SER A 6 -32.11 0.72 -22.87
C SER A 6 -31.08 -0.39 -23.09
N PHE A 7 -30.63 -1.06 -22.02
CA PHE A 7 -29.79 -2.25 -22.13
C PHE A 7 -30.52 -3.47 -21.56
N TYR A 8 -30.88 -4.39 -22.45
CA TYR A 8 -31.20 -5.78 -22.10
C TYR A 8 -29.88 -6.57 -21.89
N PRO A 9 -29.81 -7.50 -20.92
CA PRO A 9 -28.60 -8.23 -20.65
C PRO A 9 -28.58 -9.53 -21.45
N HIS A 10 -27.69 -9.66 -22.44
CA HIS A 10 -27.20 -10.99 -22.83
C HIS A 10 -25.74 -10.95 -23.30
N ARG A 11 -24.93 -11.67 -22.52
CA ARG A 11 -23.74 -12.49 -22.84
C ARG A 11 -23.12 -12.37 -24.25
N VAL A 12 -21.78 -12.39 -24.22
CA VAL A 12 -20.79 -12.86 -25.22
C VAL A 12 -19.95 -11.74 -25.87
N PHE A 13 -18.67 -11.71 -25.47
CA PHE A 13 -17.49 -11.09 -26.09
C PHE A 13 -17.53 -9.60 -26.45
N GLY A 14 -16.93 -8.77 -25.59
CA GLY A 14 -16.60 -7.37 -25.90
C GLY A 14 -15.11 -7.09 -25.67
N VAL A 15 -14.37 -6.91 -26.76
CA VAL A 15 -13.07 -6.22 -26.77
C VAL A 15 -13.36 -4.73 -26.52
N ALA A 16 -13.01 -4.22 -25.35
CA ALA A 16 -13.15 -2.79 -25.05
C ALA A 16 -11.92 -2.04 -25.56
N VAL A 17 -12.07 -1.34 -26.68
CA VAL A 17 -11.13 -0.30 -27.12
C VAL A 17 -11.50 0.98 -26.37
N ALA A 18 -10.63 1.41 -25.44
CA ALA A 18 -10.83 2.65 -24.69
C ALA A 18 -10.18 3.82 -25.45
N THR A 19 -10.98 4.57 -26.21
CA THR A 19 -10.60 5.89 -26.73
C THR A 19 -10.88 6.95 -25.67
N LYS A 20 -9.83 7.62 -25.19
CA LYS A 20 -9.94 8.81 -24.32
C LYS A 20 -10.12 10.02 -25.23
N ILE A 21 -11.28 10.66 -25.18
CA ILE A 21 -11.50 11.97 -25.79
C ILE A 21 -10.92 12.99 -24.80
N ILE A 22 -9.84 13.67 -25.20
CA ILE A 22 -9.29 14.82 -24.50
C ILE A 22 -9.75 16.04 -25.32
N GLU A 23 -10.37 17.02 -24.67
CA GLU A 23 -10.65 18.33 -25.26
C GLU A 23 -9.32 19.05 -25.50
N THR A 24 -8.66 18.69 -26.59
CA THR A 24 -7.66 19.43 -27.39
C THR A 24 -7.04 18.40 -28.33
N GLY A 25 -7.31 18.57 -29.63
CA GLY A 25 -7.08 17.56 -30.66
C GLY A 25 -5.62 17.33 -31.03
N GLU A 26 -4.89 16.56 -30.23
CA GLU A 26 -3.68 15.86 -30.67
C GLU A 26 -3.64 14.41 -30.17
N ILE A 27 -3.64 13.47 -31.12
CA ILE A 27 -3.43 12.04 -30.87
C ILE A 27 -1.92 11.80 -30.83
N GLN A 28 -1.32 11.72 -29.65
CA GLN A 28 0.02 11.15 -29.51
C GLN A 28 -0.08 9.64 -29.30
N HIS A 29 0.46 8.88 -30.26
CA HIS A 29 0.63 7.44 -30.18
C HIS A 29 1.63 7.09 -29.05
N LEU A 30 1.10 6.75 -27.87
CA LEU A 30 1.92 6.12 -26.83
C LEU A 30 2.20 4.66 -27.23
N ASN A 31 3.49 4.34 -27.34
CA ASN A 31 4.01 3.06 -27.77
C ASN A 31 3.60 1.96 -26.78
N GLN A 32 3.16 0.81 -27.31
CA GLN A 32 2.51 -0.30 -26.61
C GLN A 32 3.39 -1.04 -25.57
N LYS A 33 4.60 -0.53 -25.28
CA LYS A 33 5.57 -1.12 -24.36
C LYS A 33 5.51 -0.60 -22.92
N GLU A 34 4.84 0.52 -22.63
CA GLU A 34 4.78 1.09 -21.28
C GLU A 34 3.49 0.78 -20.50
N ILE A 35 2.49 0.19 -21.14
CA ILE A 35 1.22 -0.20 -20.49
C ILE A 35 1.23 -1.71 -20.25
N LYS A 36 2.19 -2.15 -19.43
CA LYS A 36 2.24 -3.52 -18.90
C LYS A 36 2.60 -3.52 -17.42
N ILE A 37 2.12 -2.53 -16.68
CA ILE A 37 2.04 -2.62 -15.22
C ILE A 37 0.73 -3.33 -14.92
N ASN A 38 0.89 -4.54 -14.36
CA ASN A 38 -0.11 -5.55 -14.11
C ASN A 38 -1.49 -4.99 -13.73
N LYS A 39 -2.47 -5.24 -14.59
CA LYS A 39 -3.88 -5.32 -14.18
C LYS A 39 -3.98 -6.23 -12.94
N LYS A 40 -4.58 -5.66 -11.89
CA LYS A 40 -5.53 -6.33 -10.99
C LYS A 40 -4.93 -7.02 -9.76
N PHE A 41 -4.70 -6.25 -8.71
CA PHE A 41 -4.96 -6.67 -7.32
C PHE A 41 -5.54 -5.49 -6.53
N LEU A 42 -6.84 -5.25 -6.73
CA LEU A 42 -7.63 -4.34 -5.90
C LEU A 42 -8.04 -5.08 -4.63
N PHE A 43 -7.44 -4.73 -3.50
CA PHE A 43 -7.90 -5.18 -2.20
C PHE A 43 -8.93 -4.21 -1.65
N LYS A 44 -10.17 -4.70 -1.48
CA LYS A 44 -11.24 -3.99 -0.79
C LYS A 44 -10.99 -4.07 0.71
N LEU A 45 -9.99 -3.35 1.22
CA LEU A 45 -9.75 -3.25 2.66
C LEU A 45 -10.88 -2.42 3.29
N GLY A 46 -11.43 -2.97 4.37
CA GLY A 46 -12.56 -2.41 5.11
C GLY A 46 -12.24 -1.05 5.73
N SER A 47 -13.31 -0.32 6.00
CA SER A 47 -13.38 1.05 6.50
C SER A 47 -12.35 1.40 7.58
N PHE A 48 -11.55 2.45 7.34
CA PHE A 48 -10.98 3.25 8.42
C PHE A 48 -12.09 4.16 8.96
N CYS A 49 -12.82 3.71 9.99
CA CYS A 49 -13.72 4.58 10.74
C CYS A 49 -12.88 5.47 11.67
N THR A 50 -12.61 6.72 11.28
CA THR A 50 -12.35 7.75 12.29
C THR A 50 -13.69 8.06 12.95
N ALA A 51 -13.86 7.63 14.20
CA ALA A 51 -15.00 8.06 14.99
C ALA A 51 -15.01 9.60 15.05
N PRO A 52 -16.12 10.29 14.75
CA PRO A 52 -16.19 11.72 15.04
C PRO A 52 -16.06 11.89 16.56
N ALA A 53 -15.22 12.83 16.99
CA ALA A 53 -15.18 13.26 18.38
C ALA A 53 -16.60 13.61 18.82
N ALA A 54 -17.04 13.04 19.95
CA ALA A 54 -18.34 13.34 20.52
C ALA A 54 -18.47 14.87 20.69
N GLY A 55 -19.44 15.47 20.00
CA GLY A 55 -19.77 16.88 20.18
C GLY A 55 -20.19 17.18 21.62
N PRO A 56 -20.16 18.46 22.05
CA PRO A 56 -20.60 18.85 23.37
C PRO A 56 -22.08 18.48 23.57
N ARG A 57 -22.44 18.02 24.77
CA ARG A 57 -23.83 17.81 25.18
C ARG A 57 -24.42 19.13 25.63
N ASP A 58 -25.62 19.42 25.16
CA ASP A 58 -26.46 20.49 25.62
C ASP A 58 -27.12 20.18 26.98
N ASP A 59 -27.49 21.24 27.66
CA ASP A 59 -27.77 21.33 29.09
C ASP A 59 -29.09 20.65 29.51
N LYS A 60 -29.85 20.09 28.56
CA LYS A 60 -31.22 19.57 28.78
C LYS A 60 -31.48 18.13 28.35
N GLY A 61 -30.48 17.38 27.87
CA GLY A 61 -30.58 15.92 27.75
C GLY A 61 -31.62 15.39 26.75
N GLU A 62 -31.90 16.11 25.66
CA GLU A 62 -32.74 15.64 24.55
C GLU A 62 -31.99 15.76 23.21
N ARG A 63 -32.12 14.76 22.33
CA ARG A 63 -31.47 14.76 21.01
C ARG A 63 -32.25 15.64 20.04
N GLU A 64 -31.64 16.73 19.57
CA GLU A 64 -32.12 17.41 18.37
C GLU A 64 -32.02 16.45 17.16
N VAL A 65 -33.17 15.98 16.69
CA VAL A 65 -33.33 15.34 15.39
C VAL A 65 -33.61 16.41 14.35
N GLU A 66 -32.57 17.12 13.92
CA GLU A 66 -32.64 17.99 12.75
C GLU A 66 -31.79 17.44 11.60
N GLY A 67 -32.47 17.28 10.46
CA GLY A 67 -31.83 17.25 9.15
C GLY A 67 -31.50 15.85 8.64
N MET A 68 -32.39 15.33 7.81
CA MET A 68 -32.12 14.31 6.80
C MET A 68 -30.94 14.76 5.92
N ARG A 69 -29.69 14.56 6.38
CA ARG A 69 -28.54 14.53 5.50
C ARG A 69 -28.57 13.15 4.88
N SER A 70 -28.95 13.11 3.60
CA SER A 70 -28.63 12.04 2.66
C SER A 70 -27.34 11.35 3.12
N PRO A 71 -27.29 10.01 3.30
CA PRO A 71 -26.02 9.36 3.57
C PRO A 71 -25.08 9.78 2.44
N CYS A 72 -24.12 10.66 2.76
CA CYS A 72 -23.01 10.94 1.89
C CYS A 72 -22.47 9.57 1.53
N GLU A 73 -22.62 9.22 0.25
CA GLU A 73 -22.11 7.98 -0.30
C GLU A 73 -20.66 7.88 0.17
N GLU A 74 -20.39 6.97 1.11
CA GLU A 74 -19.05 6.67 1.56
C GLU A 74 -18.32 6.15 0.32
N ILE A 75 -17.63 7.06 -0.37
CA ILE A 75 -16.71 6.70 -1.43
C ILE A 75 -15.64 5.87 -0.73
N ARG A 76 -15.82 4.55 -0.76
CA ARG A 76 -14.79 3.59 -0.34
C ARG A 76 -13.63 3.82 -1.29
N LYS A 77 -12.68 4.66 -0.86
CA LYS A 77 -11.50 4.97 -1.63
C LYS A 77 -10.70 3.68 -1.74
N GLU A 78 -10.62 3.15 -2.95
CA GLU A 78 -9.86 1.93 -3.23
C GLU A 78 -8.39 2.20 -2.94
N VAL A 79 -7.78 1.39 -2.09
CA VAL A 79 -6.36 1.49 -1.76
C VAL A 79 -5.60 0.46 -2.57
N GLU A 80 -4.65 0.93 -3.37
CA GLU A 80 -3.66 0.11 -4.06
C GLU A 80 -2.53 -0.25 -3.10
N VAL A 81 -2.10 -1.51 -3.12
CA VAL A 81 -0.97 -1.99 -2.30
C VAL A 81 0.13 -2.48 -3.22
N VAL A 82 1.32 -1.88 -3.11
CA VAL A 82 2.48 -2.18 -3.95
C VAL A 82 3.58 -2.79 -3.10
N ASN A 83 3.91 -4.05 -3.34
CA ASN A 83 5.00 -4.72 -2.65
C ASN A 83 6.34 -4.45 -3.34
N LEU A 84 7.16 -3.59 -2.74
CA LEU A 84 8.50 -3.23 -3.20
C LEU A 84 9.59 -4.10 -2.54
N THR A 85 9.22 -5.26 -2.01
CA THR A 85 10.17 -6.26 -1.50
C THR A 85 10.33 -7.42 -2.49
N PRO A 86 11.46 -8.17 -2.44
CA PRO A 86 11.68 -9.29 -3.36
C PRO A 86 10.78 -10.50 -3.15
N HIS A 87 10.11 -10.58 -1.99
CA HIS A 87 9.38 -11.77 -1.57
C HIS A 87 7.88 -11.49 -1.45
N LYS A 88 7.06 -12.52 -1.65
CA LYS A 88 5.63 -12.42 -1.35
C LYS A 88 5.45 -12.18 0.15
N ILE A 89 4.43 -11.40 0.49
CA ILE A 89 4.00 -11.19 1.88
C ILE A 89 2.67 -11.90 2.07
N VAL A 90 2.58 -12.75 3.08
CA VAL A 90 1.32 -13.40 3.47
C VAL A 90 0.81 -12.70 4.72
N LEU A 91 -0.37 -12.10 4.63
CA LEU A 91 -1.10 -11.57 5.77
C LEU A 91 -1.95 -12.69 6.37
N CYS A 92 -1.76 -12.94 7.65
CA CYS A 92 -2.50 -13.93 8.42
C CYS A 92 -3.51 -13.26 9.35
N GLY A 93 -4.59 -13.98 9.65
CA GLY A 93 -5.56 -13.58 10.67
C GLY A 93 -5.01 -13.73 12.08
N GLU A 94 -5.82 -13.36 13.07
CA GLU A 94 -5.47 -13.54 14.49
C GLU A 94 -5.22 -15.02 14.83
N ASP A 95 -5.97 -15.92 14.19
CA ASP A 95 -5.83 -17.38 14.22
C ASP A 95 -4.57 -17.91 13.54
N SER A 96 -3.81 -17.04 12.87
CA SER A 96 -2.59 -17.36 12.11
C SER A 96 -2.85 -18.04 10.76
N GLU A 97 -4.11 -18.13 10.33
CA GLU A 97 -4.48 -18.64 9.01
C GLU A 97 -4.24 -17.58 7.93
N PRO A 98 -3.79 -17.96 6.72
CA PRO A 98 -3.50 -17.01 5.64
C PRO A 98 -4.80 -16.37 5.12
N LEU A 99 -4.87 -15.03 5.17
CA LEU A 99 -5.99 -14.24 4.64
C LEU A 99 -5.70 -13.74 3.23
N VAL A 100 -4.48 -13.24 3.02
CA VAL A 100 -4.10 -12.53 1.79
C VAL A 100 -2.65 -12.81 1.45
N GLU A 101 -2.39 -13.10 0.17
CA GLU A 101 -1.03 -13.07 -0.38
C GLU A 101 -0.84 -11.81 -1.23
N ILE A 102 0.24 -11.09 -0.97
CA ILE A 102 0.65 -9.89 -1.70
C ILE A 102 1.91 -10.23 -2.49
N PRO A 103 1.81 -10.46 -3.82
CA PRO A 103 2.97 -10.81 -4.64
C PRO A 103 3.95 -9.64 -4.72
N PRO A 104 5.25 -9.89 -4.96
CA PRO A 104 6.18 -8.83 -5.27
C PRO A 104 5.73 -8.09 -6.54
N SER A 105 5.88 -6.76 -6.56
CA SER A 105 5.49 -5.93 -7.71
C SER A 105 6.37 -6.14 -8.94
N GLY A 106 7.54 -6.77 -8.76
CA GLY A 106 8.61 -6.85 -9.75
C GLY A 106 9.62 -5.72 -9.64
N SER A 107 9.27 -4.64 -8.93
CA SER A 107 10.18 -3.56 -8.56
C SER A 107 10.59 -3.68 -7.09
N VAL A 108 11.84 -3.35 -6.79
CA VAL A 108 12.37 -3.42 -5.42
C VAL A 108 12.96 -2.08 -5.02
N LEU A 109 12.58 -1.59 -3.85
CA LEU A 109 13.18 -0.41 -3.24
C LEU A 109 14.22 -0.85 -2.21
N ARG A 110 15.46 -0.39 -2.37
CA ARG A 110 16.57 -0.71 -1.47
C ARG A 110 17.14 0.55 -0.84
N LEU A 111 17.67 0.38 0.37
CA LEU A 111 18.46 1.39 1.04
C LEU A 111 19.92 1.17 0.63
N ARG A 112 20.54 2.16 -0.01
CA ARG A 112 21.93 2.12 -0.43
C ARG A 112 22.82 2.32 0.78
N GLU A 113 23.76 1.38 0.97
CA GLU A 113 24.74 1.40 2.05
C GLU A 113 26.14 1.61 1.46
N GLU A 114 26.92 2.49 2.08
CA GLU A 114 28.36 2.57 1.87
C GLU A 114 29.07 1.98 3.09
N VAL A 115 30.14 1.21 2.84
CA VAL A 115 30.89 0.48 3.86
C VAL A 115 32.32 1.01 3.87
N GLU A 116 32.80 1.38 5.06
CA GLU A 116 34.15 1.89 5.29
C GLU A 116 34.86 1.03 6.34
N ASP A 117 36.10 0.60 6.07
CA ASP A 117 36.93 -0.08 7.08
C ASP A 117 37.40 0.96 8.11
N THR A 118 37.10 0.73 9.39
CA THR A 118 37.49 1.66 10.45
C THR A 118 38.96 1.51 10.85
N GLY A 119 39.63 0.46 10.36
CA GLY A 119 40.97 0.08 10.79
C GLY A 119 40.98 -0.69 12.12
N GLU A 120 39.85 -0.77 12.83
CA GLU A 120 39.74 -1.50 14.09
C GLU A 120 39.54 -3.01 13.86
N ARG A 121 39.99 -3.80 14.82
CA ARG A 121 39.89 -5.27 14.80
C ARG A 121 39.42 -5.80 16.16
N LEU A 122 38.36 -6.61 16.20
CA LEU A 122 37.94 -7.36 17.39
C LEU A 122 38.34 -8.82 17.22
N ALA A 123 39.24 -9.32 18.07
CA ALA A 123 39.80 -10.69 17.95
C ALA A 123 40.34 -11.02 16.54
N GLY A 124 40.91 -10.03 15.86
CA GLY A 124 41.42 -10.16 14.48
C GLY A 124 40.38 -9.96 13.37
N VAL A 125 39.10 -9.78 13.70
CA VAL A 125 38.01 -9.56 12.74
C VAL A 125 37.81 -8.06 12.47
N PRO A 126 37.71 -7.61 11.21
CA PRO A 126 37.47 -6.21 10.86
C PRO A 126 36.14 -5.68 11.41
N ILE A 127 36.22 -4.50 12.03
CA ILE A 127 35.05 -3.68 12.30
C ILE A 127 34.90 -2.72 11.12
N VAL A 128 33.70 -2.67 10.54
CA VAL A 128 33.37 -1.75 9.44
C VAL A 128 32.27 -0.80 9.88
N GLN A 129 32.31 0.43 9.37
CA GLN A 129 31.24 1.40 9.54
C GLN A 129 30.34 1.38 8.30
N LYS A 130 29.02 1.33 8.54
CA LYS A 130 28.01 1.45 7.49
C LYS A 130 27.35 2.83 7.55
N ARG A 131 27.16 3.44 6.38
CA ARG A 131 26.39 4.68 6.22
C ARG A 131 25.29 4.49 5.19
N PHE A 132 24.09 4.95 5.51
CA PHE A 132 22.98 5.01 4.57
C PHE A 132 23.12 6.26 3.71
N VAL A 133 23.20 6.09 2.40
CA VAL A 133 23.53 7.18 1.45
C VAL A 133 22.40 7.50 0.48
N GLY A 134 21.27 6.82 0.59
CA GLY A 134 20.08 7.11 -0.20
C GLY A 134 19.28 5.86 -0.54
N LEU A 135 18.31 6.03 -1.44
CA LEU A 135 17.49 4.96 -1.96
C LEU A 135 17.94 4.56 -3.38
N GLU A 136 17.73 3.31 -3.75
CA GLU A 136 17.99 2.79 -5.09
C GLU A 136 16.94 1.75 -5.52
N GLY A 137 16.90 1.48 -6.83
CA GLY A 137 15.96 0.55 -7.45
C GLY A 137 14.69 1.27 -7.91
N PHE A 138 13.61 1.20 -7.13
CA PHE A 138 12.35 1.85 -7.45
C PHE A 138 12.38 3.35 -7.15
N GLU A 139 11.91 4.19 -8.08
CA GLU A 139 11.75 5.62 -7.84
C GLU A 139 10.45 5.90 -7.10
N LEU A 140 10.59 6.37 -5.87
CA LEU A 140 9.46 6.56 -4.98
C LEU A 140 8.84 7.96 -5.15
N PRO A 141 7.54 8.09 -5.47
CA PRO A 141 6.88 9.39 -5.61
C PRO A 141 6.82 10.13 -4.27
N GLN A 142 6.77 11.46 -4.30
CA GLN A 142 6.82 12.33 -3.10
C GLN A 142 5.69 12.03 -2.09
N ARG A 143 4.48 11.74 -2.57
CA ARG A 143 3.36 11.22 -1.79
C ARG A 143 2.26 10.74 -2.73
N THR A 144 1.67 9.58 -2.47
CA THR A 144 0.56 9.07 -3.27
C THR A 144 -0.67 8.91 -2.40
N GLU A 145 -1.76 9.55 -2.80
CA GLU A 145 -3.06 9.23 -2.22
C GLU A 145 -3.46 7.82 -2.66
N ASN A 146 -3.98 7.03 -1.72
CA ASN A 146 -4.56 5.70 -1.97
C ASN A 146 -3.59 4.63 -2.46
N VAL A 147 -2.28 4.84 -2.33
CA VAL A 147 -1.30 3.79 -2.56
C VAL A 147 -0.55 3.55 -1.25
N VAL A 148 -0.38 2.29 -0.88
CA VAL A 148 0.46 1.85 0.24
C VAL A 148 1.62 1.05 -0.32
N PHE A 149 2.84 1.49 -0.02
CA PHE A 149 4.05 0.78 -0.41
C PHE A 149 4.53 -0.10 0.75
N ILE A 150 4.64 -1.41 0.48
CA ILE A 150 5.29 -2.34 1.39
C ILE A 150 6.78 -2.34 1.04
N VAL A 151 7.61 -1.96 2.00
CA VAL A 151 9.07 -1.87 1.85
C VAL A 151 9.77 -2.73 2.91
N SER A 152 11.09 -2.87 2.78
CA SER A 152 11.89 -3.53 3.82
C SER A 152 11.99 -2.67 5.09
N LEU A 153 12.25 -3.33 6.23
CA LEU A 153 12.41 -2.66 7.52
C LEU A 153 13.40 -1.48 7.50
N PRO A 154 14.63 -1.61 6.94
CA PRO A 154 15.58 -0.49 6.88
C PRO A 154 15.06 0.70 6.05
N VAL A 155 14.37 0.41 4.93
CA VAL A 155 13.79 1.46 4.07
C VAL A 155 12.65 2.19 4.81
N ALA A 156 11.80 1.45 5.54
CA ALA A 156 10.73 2.06 6.33
C ALA A 156 11.28 2.95 7.48
N GLN A 157 12.41 2.56 8.08
CA GLN A 157 13.10 3.37 9.09
C GLN A 157 13.72 4.63 8.47
N TYR A 158 14.37 4.50 7.32
CA TYR A 158 14.96 5.63 6.58
C TYR A 158 13.89 6.64 6.12
N LEU A 159 12.68 6.16 5.84
CA LEU A 159 11.52 6.96 5.42
C LEU A 159 10.49 7.16 6.54
N ALA A 160 10.95 7.22 7.79
CA ALA A 160 10.09 7.49 8.94
C ALA A 160 9.25 8.76 8.71
N GLY A 161 8.01 8.74 9.20
CA GLY A 161 7.05 9.83 9.02
C GLY A 161 6.24 9.77 7.72
N ARG A 162 6.60 8.94 6.73
CA ARG A 162 5.77 8.78 5.51
C ARG A 162 4.55 7.89 5.76
N PRO A 163 3.31 8.41 5.62
CA PRO A 163 2.12 7.69 6.07
C PRO A 163 1.68 6.55 5.16
N ASP A 164 2.13 6.55 3.91
CA ASP A 164 1.84 5.60 2.83
C ASP A 164 2.92 4.50 2.70
N ILE A 165 3.84 4.42 3.67
CA ILE A 165 4.86 3.36 3.74
C ILE A 165 4.59 2.46 4.93
N VAL A 166 4.71 1.16 4.68
CA VAL A 166 4.66 0.14 5.73
C VAL A 166 5.76 -0.90 5.52
N ALA A 167 6.20 -1.52 6.61
CA ALA A 167 7.04 -2.71 6.58
C ALA A 167 6.30 -3.90 7.20
N PRO A 168 6.55 -5.14 6.73
CA PRO A 168 6.00 -6.32 7.38
C PRO A 168 6.57 -6.44 8.81
N ASP A 169 5.70 -6.61 9.81
CA ASP A 169 6.18 -6.84 11.17
C ASP A 169 6.58 -8.30 11.37
N THR A 170 7.89 -8.54 11.36
CA THR A 170 8.48 -9.87 11.60
C THR A 170 8.87 -10.11 13.06
N GLY A 171 8.41 -9.26 13.99
CA GLY A 171 8.59 -9.43 15.42
C GLY A 171 7.79 -10.62 16.01
N PRO A 172 8.04 -10.97 17.29
CA PRO A 172 7.46 -12.15 17.93
C PRO A 172 5.91 -12.12 17.99
N ASP A 173 5.30 -10.94 18.10
CA ASP A 173 3.84 -10.80 18.21
C ASP A 173 3.10 -10.89 16.87
N SER A 174 3.83 -10.79 15.74
CA SER A 174 3.25 -10.70 14.40
C SER A 174 3.68 -11.83 13.48
N ALA A 175 4.93 -12.29 13.57
CA ALA A 175 5.46 -13.32 12.68
C ALA A 175 4.77 -14.66 12.93
N VAL A 176 4.09 -15.18 11.92
CA VAL A 176 3.61 -16.56 11.90
C VAL A 176 4.73 -17.45 11.38
N ARG A 177 5.07 -18.49 12.14
CA ARG A 177 6.20 -19.38 11.84
C ARG A 177 5.76 -20.82 11.68
N ASP A 178 6.44 -21.54 10.80
CA ASP A 178 6.25 -22.99 10.68
C ASP A 178 7.00 -23.77 11.77
N SER A 179 6.91 -25.10 11.73
CA SER A 179 7.60 -26.00 12.67
C SER A 179 9.13 -25.92 12.63
N GLN A 180 9.71 -25.31 11.59
CA GLN A 180 11.16 -25.07 11.47
C GLN A 180 11.53 -23.64 11.87
N GLY A 181 10.58 -22.84 12.35
CA GLY A 181 10.79 -21.45 12.75
C GLY A 181 10.88 -20.47 11.58
N ARG A 182 10.61 -20.90 10.34
CA ARG A 182 10.61 -20.04 9.15
C ARG A 182 9.34 -19.19 9.15
N ILE A 183 9.48 -17.91 8.81
CA ILE A 183 8.33 -16.99 8.72
C ILE A 183 7.51 -17.37 7.48
N ILE A 184 6.25 -17.74 7.70
CA ILE A 184 5.28 -18.07 6.64
C ILE A 184 4.25 -16.96 6.42
N GLY A 185 4.17 -15.98 7.32
CA GLY A 185 3.30 -14.82 7.21
C GLY A 185 3.46 -13.84 8.37
N ILE A 186 2.68 -12.77 8.32
CA ILE A 186 2.63 -11.72 9.34
C ILE A 186 1.17 -11.41 9.69
N LYS A 187 0.90 -11.01 10.94
CA LYS A 187 -0.44 -10.58 11.35
C LYS A 187 -0.68 -9.09 11.15
N ARG A 188 0.38 -8.28 11.14
CA ARG A 188 0.30 -6.83 11.01
C ARG A 188 1.48 -6.23 10.25
N PHE A 189 1.24 -5.03 9.74
CA PHE A 189 2.28 -4.13 9.26
C PHE A 189 2.72 -3.16 10.35
N MET A 190 3.93 -2.62 10.21
CA MET A 190 4.45 -1.55 11.06
C MET A 190 4.80 -0.32 10.24
N ARG A 191 4.75 0.84 10.90
CA ARG A 191 5.19 2.14 10.38
C ARG A 191 6.08 2.81 11.41
N PHE A 192 7.09 3.53 10.95
CA PHE A 192 7.93 4.37 11.79
C PHE A 192 7.38 5.80 11.79
N GLY A 193 7.20 6.37 12.98
CA GLY A 193 6.80 7.75 13.19
C GLY A 193 7.82 8.48 14.05
N ASP A 194 7.73 9.80 14.04
CA ASP A 194 8.45 10.70 14.94
C ASP A 194 7.81 10.72 16.34
#